data_AF-A0A4Y7U4P3-F1
#
_entry.id   AF-A0A4Y7U4P3-F1
#
_cell.length_a   1.000
_cell.length_b   1.000
_cell.length_c   1.000
_cell.angle_alpha   90.00
_cell.angle_beta   90.00
_cell.angle_gamma   90.00
#
_symmetry.space_group_name_H-M   'P 1'
#
loop_
_entity.id
_entity.type
_entity.pdbx_description
1 polymer ?
#
loop_
_entity_poly.entity_id
_entity_poly.type
_entity_poly.pdbx_seq_one_letter_code
_entity_poly.pdbx_strand_id
1 'polypeptide(L)'
;RFIQAVGSCAATVASVAMVRDLFPVKDIPKVFSLLMLVLGLSPMLAPTIGGYVTEDYGWHIVFLILMFMGIAVLIASQIGLPNSYKPDPSISLKPKPIISNFLKVLKEPQFYTYAFTGSIAFSGLFTYVAASPIIFMDIYHVDAKTYGWIFAFMSV
;
A
#
# COMPACT_ATOMS: atom_id res chain seq x y z
N ARG A 1 3.50 -8.97 -12.04
CA ARG A 1 2.96 -7.76 -11.36
C ARG A 1 1.52 -7.96 -10.85
N PHE A 2 0.61 -8.62 -11.60
CA PHE A 2 -0.77 -8.89 -11.15
C PHE A 2 -0.88 -9.52 -9.75
N ILE A 3 -0.16 -10.62 -9.49
CA ILE A 3 -0.20 -11.32 -8.18
C ILE A 3 0.27 -10.41 -7.03
N GLN A 4 1.32 -9.61 -7.26
CA GLN A 4 1.82 -8.64 -6.27
C GLN A 4 0.76 -7.59 -5.94
N ALA A 5 0.02 -7.11 -6.95
CA ALA A 5 -1.07 -6.16 -6.74
C ALA A 5 -2.21 -6.76 -5.91
N VAL A 6 -2.63 -7.99 -6.22
CA VAL A 6 -3.66 -8.71 -5.43
C VAL A 6 -3.23 -8.85 -3.97
N GLY A 7 -1.98 -9.25 -3.73
CA GLY A 7 -1.41 -9.34 -2.38
C GLY A 7 -1.39 -8.00 -1.65
N SER A 8 -0.99 -6.92 -2.34
CA SER A 8 -0.99 -5.57 -1.78
C SER A 8 -2.38 -5.10 -1.37
N CYS A 9 -3.41 -5.36 -2.20
CA CYS A 9 -4.80 -5.02 -1.88
C CYS A 9 -5.27 -5.73 -0.61
N ALA A 10 -5.00 -7.04 -0.52
CA ALA A 10 -5.39 -7.84 0.64
C ALA A 10 -4.68 -7.38 1.91
N ALA A 11 -3.37 -7.10 1.84
CA ALA A 11 -2.58 -6.65 2.97
C ALA A 11 -3.07 -5.31 3.53
N THR A 12 -3.38 -4.33 2.68
CA THR A 12 -3.88 -3.01 3.12
C THR A 12 -5.21 -3.13 3.86
N VAL A 13 -6.18 -3.86 3.29
CA VAL A 13 -7.51 -4.02 3.91
C VAL A 13 -7.42 -4.83 5.21
N ALA A 14 -6.66 -5.92 5.20
CA ALA A 14 -6.48 -6.75 6.40
C ALA A 14 -5.80 -5.98 7.53
N SER A 15 -4.76 -5.18 7.22
CA SER A 15 -4.04 -4.39 8.22
C SER A 15 -4.95 -3.41 8.96
N VAL A 16 -5.78 -2.68 8.21
CA VAL A 16 -6.74 -1.71 8.76
C VAL A 16 -7.83 -2.41 9.61
N ALA A 17 -8.30 -3.58 9.17
CA ALA A 17 -9.27 -4.38 9.92
C ALA A 17 -8.66 -4.90 11.24
N MET A 18 -7.45 -5.48 11.18
CA MET A 18 -6.74 -5.98 12.36
C MET A 18 -6.51 -4.91 13.42
N VAL A 19 -6.23 -3.65 13.03
CA VAL A 19 -6.09 -2.56 14.02
C VAL A 19 -7.39 -2.35 14.81
N ARG A 20 -8.55 -2.45 14.15
CA ARG A 20 -9.86 -2.27 14.80
C ARG A 20 -10.23 -3.47 15.68
N ASP A 21 -9.79 -4.67 15.30
CA ASP A 21 -10.12 -5.90 16.01
C ASP A 21 -9.19 -6.15 17.22
N LEU A 22 -7.93 -5.71 17.16
CA LEU A 22 -6.91 -6.03 18.15
C LEU A 22 -6.68 -4.94 19.20
N PHE A 23 -6.97 -3.67 18.88
CA PHE A 23 -6.65 -2.55 19.77
C PHE A 23 -7.90 -1.96 20.45
N PRO A 24 -7.79 -1.53 21.71
CA PRO A 24 -8.83 -0.74 22.36
C PRO A 24 -9.13 0.54 21.57
N VAL A 25 -10.39 0.98 21.57
CA VAL A 25 -10.86 2.16 20.80
C VAL A 25 -10.00 3.41 21.05
N LYS A 26 -9.50 3.59 22.29
CA LYS A 26 -8.61 4.70 22.67
C LYS A 26 -7.24 4.69 21.96
N ASP A 27 -6.76 3.53 21.56
CA ASP A 27 -5.42 3.34 20.99
C ASP A 27 -5.45 3.31 19.45
N ILE A 28 -6.62 3.07 18.85
CA ILE A 28 -6.82 3.01 17.39
C ILE A 28 -6.25 4.23 16.65
N PRO A 29 -6.52 5.50 17.07
CA PRO A 29 -5.98 6.66 16.37
C PRO A 29 -4.45 6.69 16.35
N LYS A 30 -3.81 6.30 17.47
CA LYS A 30 -2.35 6.26 17.59
C LYS A 30 -1.74 5.24 16.62
N VAL A 31 -2.34 4.06 16.53
CA VAL A 31 -1.87 3.01 15.61
C VAL A 31 -2.06 3.45 14.16
N PHE A 32 -3.20 4.07 13.81
CA PHE A 32 -3.40 4.63 12.48
C PHE A 32 -2.39 5.73 12.14
N SER A 33 -2.07 6.63 13.06
CA SER A 33 -1.04 7.66 12.84
C SER A 33 0.32 7.03 12.52
N LEU A 34 0.70 5.94 13.19
CA LEU A 34 1.93 5.21 12.89
C LEU A 34 1.88 4.55 11.51
N LEU A 35 0.76 3.92 11.14
CA LEU A 35 0.60 3.36 9.80
C LEU A 35 0.70 4.43 8.71
N MET A 36 0.06 5.59 8.92
CA MET A 36 0.11 6.70 7.98
C MET A 36 1.53 7.30 7.87
N LEU A 37 2.27 7.36 8.98
CA LEU A 37 3.68 7.77 8.97
C LEU A 37 4.52 6.84 8.08
N VAL A 38 4.37 5.52 8.24
CA VAL A 38 5.09 4.53 7.42
C VAL A 38 4.70 4.64 5.95
N LEU A 39 3.40 4.81 5.67
CA LEU A 39 2.91 5.00 4.30
C LEU A 39 3.44 6.30 3.67
N GLY A 40 3.53 7.39 4.42
CA GLY A 40 4.09 8.67 3.95
C GLY A 40 5.60 8.63 3.72
N LEU A 41 6.33 7.85 4.51
CA LEU A 41 7.78 7.66 4.32
C LEU A 41 8.10 6.76 3.12
N SER A 42 7.19 5.87 2.72
CA SER A 42 7.44 4.88 1.67
C SER A 42 7.81 5.48 0.31
N PRO A 43 7.11 6.50 -0.24
CA PRO A 43 7.47 7.14 -1.51
C PRO A 43 8.84 7.84 -1.46
N MET A 44 9.27 8.29 -0.30
CA MET A 44 10.60 8.89 -0.14
C MET A 44 11.69 7.80 -0.16
N LEU A 45 11.51 6.74 0.61
CA LEU A 45 12.52 5.67 0.76
C LEU A 45 12.64 4.78 -0.48
N ALA A 46 11.52 4.48 -1.16
CA ALA A 46 11.50 3.49 -2.22
C ALA A 46 12.33 3.87 -3.46
N PRO A 47 12.23 5.09 -4.03
CA PRO A 47 13.06 5.52 -5.16
C PRO A 47 14.51 5.78 -4.77
N THR A 48 14.78 6.28 -3.56
CA THR A 48 16.16 6.46 -3.09
C THR A 48 16.87 5.12 -2.97
N ILE A 49 16.34 4.19 -2.17
CA ILE A 49 16.95 2.86 -1.99
C ILE A 49 16.91 2.09 -3.31
N GLY A 50 15.80 2.15 -4.04
CA GLY A 50 15.63 1.49 -5.34
C GLY A 50 16.61 1.99 -6.39
N GLY A 51 16.94 3.29 -6.40
CA GLY A 51 17.92 3.89 -7.29
C GLY A 51 19.32 3.32 -7.06
N TYR A 52 19.79 3.31 -5.80
CA TYR A 52 21.08 2.70 -5.44
C TYR A 52 21.14 1.21 -5.81
N VAL A 53 20.12 0.44 -5.43
CA VAL A 53 20.08 -1.01 -5.71
C VAL A 53 20.08 -1.29 -7.21
N THR A 54 19.28 -0.53 -7.97
CA THR A 54 19.14 -0.74 -9.41
C THR A 54 20.40 -0.37 -10.17
N GLU A 55 21.10 0.69 -9.78
CA GLU A 55 22.32 1.14 -10.43
C GLU A 55 23.51 0.22 -10.13
N ASP A 56 23.69 -0.19 -8.86
CA ASP A 56 24.88 -0.94 -8.44
C ASP A 56 24.74 -2.45 -8.66
N TYR A 57 23.52 -3.00 -8.53
CA TYR A 57 23.27 -4.45 -8.55
C TYR A 57 22.20 -4.90 -9.56
N GLY A 58 21.56 -3.96 -10.26
CA GLY A 58 20.50 -4.23 -11.20
C GLY A 58 19.12 -4.44 -10.56
N TRP A 59 18.08 -4.32 -11.39
CA TRP A 59 16.68 -4.33 -10.94
C TRP A 59 16.20 -5.67 -10.34
N HIS A 60 16.84 -6.79 -10.67
CA HIS A 60 16.46 -8.11 -10.15
C HIS A 60 16.61 -8.20 -8.63
N ILE A 61 17.61 -7.52 -8.06
CA ILE A 61 17.88 -7.53 -6.62
C ILE A 61 16.75 -6.88 -5.83
N VAL A 62 16.05 -5.89 -6.41
CA VAL A 62 14.86 -5.28 -5.80
C VAL A 62 13.79 -6.34 -5.51
N PHE A 63 13.61 -7.30 -6.42
CA PHE A 63 12.64 -8.37 -6.21
C PHE A 63 13.06 -9.35 -5.12
N LEU A 64 14.36 -9.65 -5.01
CA LEU A 64 14.88 -10.49 -3.92
C LEU A 64 14.72 -9.80 -2.57
N ILE A 65 14.99 -8.50 -2.48
CA ILE A 65 14.78 -7.71 -1.25
C ILE A 65 13.30 -7.77 -0.85
N LEU A 66 12.38 -7.50 -1.78
CA LEU A 66 10.94 -7.57 -1.52
C LEU A 66 10.48 -8.98 -1.11
N MET A 67 11.07 -10.03 -1.68
CA MET A 67 10.80 -11.41 -1.29
C MET A 67 11.21 -11.68 0.16
N PHE A 68 12.44 -11.30 0.54
CA PHE A 68 12.91 -11.48 1.92
C PHE A 68 12.10 -10.64 2.91
N MET A 69 11.74 -9.40 2.55
CA MET A 69 10.83 -8.58 3.36
C MET A 69 9.47 -9.25 3.53
N GLY A 70 8.90 -9.80 2.46
CA GLY A 70 7.64 -10.53 2.51
C GLY A 70 7.70 -11.76 3.43
N ILE A 71 8.79 -12.53 3.36
CA ILE A 71 9.02 -13.67 4.27
C ILE A 71 9.16 -13.20 5.71
N ALA A 72 9.93 -12.13 5.97
CA ALA A 72 10.10 -11.59 7.31
C ALA A 72 8.77 -11.09 7.91
N VAL A 73 7.95 -10.38 7.13
CA VAL A 73 6.62 -9.94 7.54
C VAL A 73 5.69 -11.13 7.78
N LEU A 74 5.75 -12.17 6.94
CA LEU A 74 4.96 -13.38 7.12
C LEU A 74 5.33 -14.07 8.45
N ILE A 75 6.62 -14.27 8.71
CA ILE A 75 7.10 -14.85 9.98
C ILE A 75 6.67 -13.98 11.16
N ALA A 76 6.87 -12.66 11.08
CA ALA A 76 6.46 -11.72 12.12
C ALA A 76 4.95 -11.78 12.38
N SER A 77 4.12 -11.93 11.35
CA SER A 77 2.67 -12.08 11.51
C SER A 77 2.30 -13.39 12.21
N GLN A 78 3.00 -14.49 11.90
CA GLN A 78 2.72 -15.81 12.48
C GLN A 78 3.04 -15.85 13.98
N ILE A 79 4.11 -15.16 14.40
CA ILE A 79 4.54 -15.14 15.81
C ILE A 79 3.90 -14.00 16.62
N GLY A 80 3.57 -12.88 15.98
CA GLY A 80 3.14 -11.65 16.65
C GLY A 80 1.63 -11.46 16.73
N LEU A 81 0.85 -12.10 15.86
CA LEU A 81 -0.61 -12.00 15.90
C LEU A 81 -1.20 -12.99 16.91
N PRO A 82 -2.15 -12.57 17.75
CA PRO A 82 -2.83 -13.47 18.68
C PRO A 82 -3.63 -14.53 17.92
N ASN A 83 -3.60 -15.76 18.43
CA ASN A 83 -4.29 -16.89 17.78
C ASN A 83 -5.82 -16.70 17.83
N SER A 84 -6.39 -16.63 16.62
CA SER A 84 -7.81 -16.78 16.27
C SER A 84 -8.78 -15.79 16.92
N TYR A 85 -9.13 -14.75 16.17
CA TYR A 85 -10.42 -14.10 16.34
C TYR A 85 -11.54 -15.12 16.05
N LYS A 86 -12.58 -15.16 16.88
CA LYS A 86 -13.70 -16.08 16.63
C LYS A 86 -14.40 -15.64 15.34
N PRO A 87 -14.61 -16.53 14.35
CA PRO A 87 -15.39 -16.18 13.17
C PRO A 87 -16.76 -15.69 13.60
N ASP A 88 -17.20 -14.55 13.09
CA ASP A 88 -18.58 -14.09 13.31
C ASP A 88 -19.51 -14.91 12.41
N PRO A 89 -20.34 -15.82 12.97
CA PRO A 89 -21.21 -16.67 12.18
C PRO A 89 -22.39 -15.91 11.55
N SER A 90 -22.61 -14.64 11.93
CA SER A 90 -23.67 -13.81 11.35
C SER A 90 -23.34 -13.32 9.93
N ILE A 91 -22.04 -13.30 9.57
CA ILE A 91 -21.58 -12.83 8.26
C ILE A 91 -21.45 -14.00 7.29
N SER A 92 -22.30 -14.01 6.26
CA SER A 92 -22.23 -15.00 5.19
C SER A 92 -21.09 -14.69 4.23
N LEU A 93 -20.10 -15.58 4.14
CA LEU A 93 -19.00 -15.52 3.17
C LEU A 93 -19.39 -16.02 1.77
N LYS A 94 -20.69 -16.21 1.49
CA LYS A 94 -21.17 -16.65 0.17
C LYS A 94 -21.02 -15.49 -0.84
N PRO A 95 -20.63 -15.76 -2.10
CA PRO A 95 -20.45 -14.71 -3.11
C PRO A 95 -21.68 -13.83 -3.34
N LYS A 96 -22.89 -14.43 -3.31
CA LYS A 96 -24.15 -13.71 -3.60
C LYS A 96 -24.46 -12.60 -2.57
N PRO A 97 -24.47 -12.86 -1.24
CA PRO A 97 -24.57 -11.80 -0.23
C PRO A 97 -23.49 -10.72 -0.36
N ILE A 98 -22.24 -11.11 -0.61
CA ILE A 98 -21.10 -10.18 -0.74
C ILE A 98 -21.34 -9.21 -1.90
N ILE A 99 -21.59 -9.73 -3.10
CA ILE A 99 -21.84 -8.91 -4.30
C ILE A 99 -23.08 -8.02 -4.09
N SER A 100 -24.14 -8.56 -3.50
CA SER A 100 -25.34 -7.77 -3.21
C SER A 100 -25.05 -6.59 -2.28
N ASN A 101 -24.23 -6.79 -1.24
CA ASN A 101 -23.84 -5.73 -0.32
C ASN A 101 -22.94 -4.69 -1.00
N PHE A 102 -21.95 -5.11 -1.80
CA PHE A 102 -21.14 -4.18 -2.59
C PHE A 102 -21.98 -3.33 -3.55
N LEU A 103 -22.96 -3.93 -4.24
CA LEU A 103 -23.86 -3.18 -5.12
C LEU A 103 -24.75 -2.20 -4.37
N LYS A 104 -25.18 -2.51 -3.15
CA LYS A 104 -25.93 -1.56 -2.30
C LYS A 104 -25.06 -0.37 -1.93
N VAL A 105 -23.82 -0.61 -1.48
CA VAL A 105 -22.86 0.45 -1.14
C VAL A 105 -22.53 1.31 -2.36
N LEU A 106 -22.35 0.70 -3.54
CA LEU A 106 -22.04 1.43 -4.77
C LEU A 106 -23.19 2.36 -5.22
N LYS A 107 -24.43 2.03 -4.87
CA LYS A 107 -25.62 2.85 -5.17
C LYS A 107 -25.82 4.00 -4.19
N GLU A 108 -25.09 4.04 -3.08
CA GLU A 108 -25.21 5.10 -2.08
C GLU A 108 -24.60 6.41 -2.61
N PRO A 109 -25.38 7.50 -2.75
CA PRO A 109 -24.90 8.78 -3.29
C PRO A 109 -23.66 9.34 -2.62
N GLN A 110 -23.63 9.25 -1.29
CA GLN A 110 -22.51 9.71 -0.51
C GLN A 110 -21.25 8.89 -0.80
N PHE A 111 -21.39 7.57 -0.97
CA PHE A 111 -20.26 6.68 -1.23
C PHE A 111 -19.63 6.95 -2.60
N TYR A 112 -20.41 6.89 -3.68
CA TYR A 112 -19.81 7.02 -5.02
C TYR A 112 -19.24 8.42 -5.23
N THR A 113 -19.85 9.46 -4.63
CA THR A 113 -19.32 10.84 -4.72
C THR A 113 -17.93 10.93 -4.09
N TYR A 114 -17.78 10.48 -2.83
CA TYR A 114 -16.48 10.53 -2.17
C TYR A 114 -15.45 9.58 -2.79
N ALA A 115 -15.87 8.38 -3.18
CA ALA A 115 -14.99 7.43 -3.83
C ALA A 115 -14.47 7.97 -5.18
N PHE A 116 -15.34 8.60 -5.97
CA PHE A 116 -14.97 9.16 -7.27
C PHE A 116 -14.07 10.38 -7.12
N THR A 117 -14.43 11.35 -6.28
CA THR A 117 -13.60 12.52 -6.01
C THR A 117 -12.23 12.12 -5.45
N GLY A 118 -12.20 11.18 -4.50
CA GLY A 118 -10.96 10.64 -3.96
C GLY A 118 -10.11 9.95 -5.03
N SER A 119 -10.73 9.13 -5.89
CA SER A 119 -10.03 8.44 -6.98
C SER A 119 -9.41 9.42 -7.98
N ILE A 120 -10.12 10.50 -8.33
CA ILE A 120 -9.59 11.55 -9.20
C ILE A 120 -8.42 12.28 -8.52
N ALA A 121 -8.54 12.62 -7.24
CA ALA A 121 -7.45 13.26 -6.52
C ALA A 121 -6.19 12.37 -6.48
N PHE A 122 -6.36 11.06 -6.23
CA PHE A 122 -5.26 10.10 -6.20
C PHE A 122 -4.69 9.77 -7.59
N SER A 123 -5.47 9.89 -8.67
CA SER A 123 -4.97 9.57 -10.02
C SER A 123 -3.84 10.49 -10.44
N GLY A 124 -3.87 11.77 -10.04
CA GLY A 124 -2.78 12.72 -10.28
C GLY A 124 -1.47 12.28 -9.63
N LEU A 125 -1.54 11.83 -8.37
CA LEU A 125 -0.38 11.29 -7.65
C LEU A 125 0.21 10.07 -8.37
N PHE A 126 -0.62 9.08 -8.74
CA PHE A 126 -0.14 7.89 -9.44
C PHE A 126 0.37 8.20 -10.86
N THR A 127 -0.20 9.20 -11.53
CA THR A 127 0.28 9.68 -12.82
C THR A 127 1.68 10.27 -12.68
N TYR A 128 1.93 11.09 -11.65
CA TYR A 128 3.27 11.59 -11.35
C TYR A 128 4.26 10.47 -11.02
N VAL A 129 3.88 9.52 -10.16
CA VAL A 129 4.74 8.36 -9.81
C VAL A 129 5.12 7.56 -11.06
N ALA A 130 4.19 7.35 -11.99
CA ALA A 130 4.44 6.59 -13.21
C ALA A 130 5.25 7.37 -14.26
N ALA A 131 5.01 8.68 -14.40
CA ALA A 131 5.63 9.50 -15.43
C ALA A 131 6.98 10.11 -15.00
N SER A 132 7.21 10.31 -13.71
CA SER A 132 8.41 10.99 -13.20
C SER A 132 9.74 10.32 -13.61
N PRO A 133 9.90 8.98 -13.60
CA PRO A 133 11.15 8.38 -14.07
C PRO A 133 11.41 8.67 -15.55
N ILE A 134 10.37 8.64 -16.39
CA ILE A 134 10.48 8.94 -17.83
C ILE A 134 10.93 10.39 -18.03
N ILE A 135 10.31 11.32 -17.29
CA ILE A 135 10.66 12.74 -17.39
C ILE A 135 12.11 12.97 -16.94
N PHE A 136 12.49 12.51 -15.75
CA PHE A 136 13.82 12.82 -15.21
C PHE A 136 14.94 11.98 -15.82
N MET A 137 14.73 10.69 -16.04
CA MET A 137 15.78 9.78 -16.53
C MET A 137 15.86 9.76 -18.06
N ASP A 138 14.73 9.70 -18.78
CA ASP A 138 14.76 9.59 -20.25
C ASP A 138 14.89 10.95 -20.93
N ILE A 139 14.19 12.00 -20.44
CA ILE A 139 14.20 13.34 -21.06
C ILE A 139 15.32 14.21 -20.50
N TYR A 140 15.44 14.31 -19.18
CA TYR A 140 16.47 15.13 -18.53
C TYR A 140 17.81 14.39 -18.32
N HIS A 141 17.89 13.11 -18.68
CA HIS A 141 19.12 12.30 -18.61
C HIS A 141 19.76 12.23 -17.22
N VAL A 142 18.93 12.28 -16.17
CA VAL A 142 19.35 12.12 -14.78
C VAL A 142 19.56 10.64 -14.46
N ASP A 143 20.61 10.31 -13.70
CA ASP A 143 20.86 8.94 -13.26
C ASP A 143 19.86 8.47 -12.17
N ALA A 144 19.85 7.16 -11.89
CA ALA A 144 18.89 6.54 -10.99
C ALA A 144 19.05 7.02 -9.53
N LYS A 145 20.28 7.24 -9.07
CA LYS A 145 20.57 7.77 -7.73
C LYS A 145 20.05 9.20 -7.55
N THR A 146 20.31 10.07 -8.52
CA THR A 146 19.89 11.47 -8.49
C THR A 146 18.37 11.58 -8.62
N TYR A 147 17.74 10.77 -9.48
CA TYR A 147 16.27 10.65 -9.50
C TYR A 147 15.71 10.24 -8.13
N GLY A 148 16.34 9.26 -7.48
CA GLY A 148 15.96 8.81 -6.13
C GLY A 148 15.99 9.93 -5.08
N TRP A 149 16.94 10.87 -5.18
CA TRP A 149 17.00 12.04 -4.31
C TRP A 149 15.98 13.12 -4.69
N ILE A 150 15.80 13.40 -5.98
CA ILE A 150 14.78 14.35 -6.46
C ILE A 150 13.41 13.93 -5.94
N PHE A 151 13.06 12.65 -6.10
CA PHE A 151 11.78 12.13 -5.63
C PHE A 151 11.65 12.22 -4.11
N ALA A 152 12.73 11.94 -3.36
CA ALA A 152 12.72 12.04 -1.90
C ALA A 152 12.43 13.48 -1.42
N PHE A 153 13.07 14.49 -2.00
CA PHE A 153 12.82 15.89 -1.66
C PHE A 153 11.42 16.36 -2.07
N MET A 154 10.86 15.83 -3.15
CA MET A 154 9.50 16.16 -3.60
C MET A 154 8.39 15.41 -2.83
N SER A 155 8.75 14.36 -2.08
CA SER A 155 7.79 13.53 -1.32
C SER A 155 7.40 14.11 0.04
N VAL A 156 7.90 15.30 0.39
CA VAL A 156 7.67 16.01 1.66
C VAL A 156 6.85 17.27 1.43
#